data_AF-A0A935FLE2-F1
#
_entry.id   AF-A0A935FLE2-F1
#
_cell.length_a   1.000
_cell.length_b   1.000
_cell.length_c   1.000
_cell.angle_alpha   90.00
_cell.angle_beta   90.00
_cell.angle_gamma   90.00
#
_symmetry.space_group_name_H-M   'P 1'
#
loop_
_entity.id
_entity.type
_entity.pdbx_description
1 polymer ?
#
loop_
_entity_poly.entity_id
_entity_poly.type
_entity_poly.pdbx_seq_one_letter_code
_entity_poly.pdbx_strand_id
1 'polypeptide(L)'
;MKYFEESLIVRKEIGDKNGIAATIHNLGTISIHQGDYEKARRYLDESLAVRKEIGDKFGIAATMNHLGVSFLHQGNYEQTKKYYERSLAVRKEIGDKYGIADSINNLGGVMFAQGDHELAEKYYEESLAIYKEIGNRSGIAMSILNLGHISCERGDYGQARKYFEESLSIRREIGDKKGIAECMIDLGYVSVVEGDYEHVKKYSEECLAIRIELGDKKGIASECMVNLGVVLANQGDSKLAVKLLSACEKIQESIGSVFEKNYLKMKDETTAKLREQLSEEEFNKYCEEGKKLTLEEAVELALKKDDNA
;
A
#
# COMPACT_ATOMS: atom_id res chain seq x y z
N MET A 1 16.41 -8.16 -12.04
CA MET A 1 17.78 -8.08 -11.48
C MET A 1 18.83 -8.45 -12.52
N LYS A 2 18.87 -9.69 -13.04
CA LYS A 2 19.84 -10.15 -14.06
C LYS A 2 20.07 -9.18 -15.24
N TYR A 3 19.01 -8.73 -15.93
CA TYR A 3 19.17 -7.80 -17.07
C TYR A 3 19.77 -6.44 -16.68
N PHE A 4 19.52 -5.95 -15.47
CA PHE A 4 20.14 -4.71 -14.98
C PHE A 4 21.61 -4.93 -14.63
N GLU A 5 21.98 -6.10 -14.10
CA GLU A 5 23.38 -6.45 -13.85
C GLU A 5 24.17 -6.59 -15.17
N GLU A 6 23.59 -7.24 -16.18
CA GLU A 6 24.17 -7.31 -17.53
C GLU A 6 24.29 -5.92 -18.17
N SER A 7 23.24 -5.09 -18.08
CA SER A 7 23.30 -3.70 -18.56
C SER A 7 24.37 -2.88 -17.85
N LEU A 8 24.58 -3.10 -16.55
CA LEU A 8 25.58 -2.39 -15.77
C LEU A 8 27.00 -2.66 -16.27
N ILE A 9 27.29 -3.91 -16.65
CA ILE A 9 28.60 -4.30 -17.22
C ILE A 9 28.84 -3.53 -18.51
N VAL A 10 27.90 -3.60 -19.46
CA VAL A 10 28.01 -2.92 -20.76
C VAL A 10 28.17 -1.40 -20.58
N ARG A 11 27.40 -0.78 -19.68
CA ARG A 11 27.49 0.66 -19.43
C ARG A 11 28.83 1.06 -18.79
N LYS A 12 29.41 0.20 -17.94
CA LYS A 12 30.76 0.38 -17.39
C LYS A 12 31.83 0.29 -18.49
N GLU A 13 31.70 -0.65 -19.42
CA GLU A 13 32.63 -0.81 -20.54
C GLU A 13 32.65 0.41 -21.48
N ILE A 14 31.48 0.98 -21.77
CA ILE A 14 31.37 2.16 -22.65
C ILE A 14 31.54 3.50 -21.91
N GLY A 15 31.72 3.48 -20.58
CA GLY A 15 31.90 4.69 -19.76
C GLY A 15 30.66 5.57 -19.58
N ASP A 16 29.45 5.03 -19.76
CA ASP A 16 28.18 5.77 -19.62
C ASP A 16 27.81 6.00 -18.15
N LYS A 17 28.40 7.02 -17.52
CA LYS A 17 28.19 7.32 -16.10
C LYS A 17 26.73 7.62 -15.73
N ASN A 18 25.97 8.27 -16.61
CA ASN A 18 24.54 8.53 -16.40
C ASN A 18 23.76 7.21 -16.33
N GLY A 19 24.01 6.32 -17.30
CA GLY A 19 23.40 5.02 -17.33
C GLY A 19 23.83 4.11 -16.19
N ILE A 20 25.11 4.12 -15.81
CA ILE A 20 25.63 3.40 -14.64
C ILE A 20 24.84 3.82 -13.39
N ALA A 21 24.76 5.12 -13.12
CA ALA A 21 24.02 5.66 -11.99
C ALA A 21 22.55 5.23 -11.98
N ALA A 22 21.87 5.32 -13.14
CA ALA A 22 20.47 4.94 -13.28
C ALA A 22 20.25 3.43 -13.08
N THR A 23 21.09 2.59 -13.68
CA THR A 23 21.00 1.13 -13.54
C THR A 23 21.23 0.69 -12.09
N ILE A 24 22.24 1.26 -11.42
CA ILE A 24 22.50 0.97 -10.00
C ILE A 24 21.33 1.44 -9.14
N HIS A 25 20.77 2.62 -9.39
CA HIS A 25 19.58 3.10 -8.68
C HIS A 25 18.42 2.09 -8.79
N ASN A 26 18.14 1.61 -10.00
CA ASN A 26 17.08 0.63 -10.24
C ASN A 26 17.35 -0.72 -9.54
N LEU A 27 18.60 -1.17 -9.49
CA LEU A 27 18.98 -2.35 -8.70
C LEU A 27 18.69 -2.13 -7.21
N GLY A 28 18.97 -0.92 -6.70
CA GLY A 28 18.62 -0.50 -5.35
C GLY A 28 17.11 -0.58 -5.10
N THR A 29 16.30 0.00 -5.97
CA THR A 29 14.82 -0.04 -5.87
C THR A 29 14.28 -1.47 -5.91
N ILE A 30 14.80 -2.33 -6.80
CA ILE A 30 14.43 -3.75 -6.84
C ILE A 30 14.77 -4.43 -5.52
N SER A 31 15.94 -4.16 -4.94
CA SER A 31 16.33 -4.73 -3.65
C SER A 31 15.44 -4.25 -2.50
N ILE A 32 14.95 -3.00 -2.52
CA ILE A 32 13.91 -2.53 -1.56
C ILE A 32 12.66 -3.40 -1.68
N HIS A 33 12.16 -3.61 -2.90
CA HIS A 33 10.97 -4.44 -3.12
C HIS A 33 11.16 -5.92 -2.74
N GLN A 34 12.39 -6.41 -2.77
CA GLN A 34 12.75 -7.75 -2.29
C GLN A 34 12.95 -7.84 -0.77
N GLY A 35 12.90 -6.71 -0.05
CA GLY A 35 13.16 -6.65 1.38
C GLY A 35 14.65 -6.73 1.76
N ASP A 36 15.56 -6.74 0.79
CA ASP A 36 17.02 -6.74 1.04
C ASP A 36 17.50 -5.29 1.15
N TYR A 37 17.21 -4.67 2.31
CA TYR A 37 17.50 -3.27 2.55
C TYR A 37 19.00 -2.95 2.64
N GLU A 38 19.82 -3.91 3.05
CA GLU A 38 21.28 -3.75 3.08
C GLU A 38 21.85 -3.69 1.65
N LYS A 39 21.41 -4.59 0.77
CA LYS A 39 21.79 -4.54 -0.66
C LYS A 39 21.23 -3.30 -1.34
N ALA A 40 19.98 -2.92 -1.05
CA ALA A 40 19.39 -1.69 -1.55
C ALA A 40 20.24 -0.47 -1.20
N ARG A 41 20.65 -0.35 0.07
CA ARG A 41 21.49 0.76 0.54
C ARG A 41 22.83 0.80 -0.18
N ARG A 42 23.51 -0.33 -0.34
CA ARG A 42 24.80 -0.37 -1.08
C ARG A 42 24.66 0.15 -2.49
N TYR A 43 23.65 -0.32 -3.24
CA TYR A 43 23.40 0.19 -4.59
C TYR A 43 23.04 1.67 -4.58
N LEU A 44 22.12 2.10 -3.72
CA LEU A 44 21.70 3.51 -3.70
C LEU A 44 22.85 4.45 -3.29
N ASP A 45 23.72 4.06 -2.35
CA ASP A 45 24.91 4.82 -1.99
C ASP A 45 25.92 4.88 -3.16
N GLU A 46 26.14 3.77 -3.90
CA GLU A 46 26.99 3.76 -5.11
C GLU A 46 26.40 4.66 -6.21
N SER A 47 25.09 4.57 -6.48
CA SER A 47 24.40 5.45 -7.42
C SER A 47 24.54 6.91 -7.01
N LEU A 48 24.33 7.23 -5.73
CA LEU A 48 24.46 8.58 -5.21
C LEU A 48 25.86 9.16 -5.41
N ALA A 49 26.90 8.34 -5.22
CA ALA A 49 28.28 8.74 -5.46
C ALA A 49 28.52 9.09 -6.94
N VAL A 50 28.09 8.23 -7.88
CA VAL A 50 28.24 8.48 -9.32
C VAL A 50 27.44 9.71 -9.75
N ARG A 51 26.21 9.89 -9.24
CA ARG A 51 25.38 11.07 -9.57
C ARG A 51 25.98 12.38 -9.07
N LYS A 52 26.64 12.37 -7.91
CA LYS A 52 27.40 13.52 -7.41
C LYS A 52 28.60 13.84 -8.30
N GLU A 53 29.31 12.83 -8.76
CA GLU A 53 30.46 13.01 -9.65
C GLU A 53 30.06 13.67 -10.97
N ILE A 54 28.93 13.28 -11.55
CA ILE A 54 28.44 13.83 -12.83
C ILE A 54 27.55 15.07 -12.66
N GLY A 55 27.29 15.52 -11.44
CA GLY A 55 26.47 16.71 -11.16
C GLY A 55 24.95 16.54 -11.42
N ASP A 56 24.45 15.31 -11.45
CA ASP A 56 23.03 15.02 -11.70
C ASP A 56 22.16 15.27 -10.46
N LYS A 57 21.75 16.53 -10.26
CA LYS A 57 20.95 16.95 -9.11
C LYS A 57 19.57 16.27 -9.03
N PHE A 58 18.91 16.05 -10.17
CA PHE A 58 17.61 15.35 -10.21
C PHE A 58 17.76 13.94 -9.67
N GLY A 59 18.75 13.21 -10.17
CA GLY A 59 18.99 11.86 -9.71
C GLY A 59 19.55 11.77 -8.29
N ILE A 60 20.34 12.75 -7.83
CA ILE A 60 20.77 12.85 -6.42
C ILE A 60 19.54 12.91 -5.51
N ALA A 61 18.58 13.79 -5.81
CA ALA A 61 17.36 13.90 -5.05
C ALA A 61 16.52 12.61 -5.08
N ALA A 62 16.35 12.00 -6.26
CA ALA A 62 15.59 10.76 -6.40
C ALA A 62 16.23 9.60 -5.62
N THR A 63 17.55 9.46 -5.65
CA THR A 63 18.29 8.45 -4.89
C THR A 63 18.20 8.71 -3.38
N MET A 64 18.29 9.96 -2.92
CA MET A 64 18.06 10.29 -1.51
C MET A 64 16.65 9.92 -1.07
N ASN A 65 15.62 10.15 -1.91
CA ASN A 65 14.26 9.72 -1.59
C ASN A 65 14.18 8.20 -1.41
N HIS A 66 14.78 7.41 -2.30
CA HIS A 66 14.78 5.94 -2.18
C HIS A 66 15.59 5.43 -0.97
N LEU A 67 16.66 6.12 -0.58
CA LEU A 67 17.33 5.83 0.69
C LEU A 67 16.40 6.08 1.88
N GLY A 68 15.62 7.16 1.85
CA GLY A 68 14.56 7.42 2.83
C GLY A 68 13.56 6.27 2.92
N VAL A 69 13.01 5.83 1.79
CA VAL A 69 12.09 4.67 1.71
C VAL A 69 12.71 3.41 2.32
N SER A 70 14.00 3.14 2.03
CA SER A 70 14.70 1.99 2.60
C SER A 70 14.80 2.04 4.12
N PHE A 71 15.05 3.22 4.72
CA PHE A 71 15.06 3.39 6.18
C PHE A 71 13.65 3.33 6.78
N LEU A 72 12.64 3.80 6.05
CA LEU A 72 11.25 3.76 6.49
C LEU A 72 10.79 2.31 6.69
N HIS A 73 11.10 1.44 5.73
CA HIS A 73 10.79 0.00 5.84
C HIS A 73 11.52 -0.71 6.98
N GLN A 74 12.63 -0.14 7.48
CA GLN A 74 13.34 -0.63 8.66
C GLN A 74 12.84 0.01 9.96
N GLY A 75 11.82 0.87 9.92
CA GLY A 75 11.30 1.61 11.06
C GLY A 75 12.22 2.74 11.56
N ASN A 76 13.25 3.12 10.79
CA ASN A 76 14.17 4.19 11.17
C ASN A 76 13.65 5.55 10.67
N TYR A 77 12.68 6.11 11.39
CA TYR A 77 12.03 7.36 11.03
C TYR A 77 12.98 8.57 11.03
N GLU A 78 13.98 8.59 11.93
CA GLU A 78 14.93 9.70 12.01
C GLU A 78 15.80 9.78 10.75
N GLN A 79 16.34 8.64 10.29
CA GLN A 79 17.14 8.61 9.08
C GLN A 79 16.29 8.79 7.82
N THR A 80 15.05 8.31 7.83
CA THR A 80 14.06 8.55 6.77
C THR A 80 13.84 10.04 6.56
N LYS A 81 13.48 10.76 7.63
CA LYS A 81 13.24 12.21 7.62
C LYS A 81 14.45 12.97 7.09
N LYS A 82 15.66 12.64 7.57
CA LYS A 82 16.90 13.28 7.12
C LYS A 82 17.14 13.14 5.61
N TYR A 83 16.84 11.97 5.04
CA TYR A 83 17.00 11.76 3.60
C TYR A 83 15.92 12.46 2.77
N TYR A 84 14.67 12.45 3.23
CA TYR A 84 13.60 13.21 2.58
C TYR A 84 13.83 14.72 2.63
N GLU A 85 14.28 15.28 3.75
CA GLU A 85 14.62 16.70 3.86
C GLU A 85 15.79 17.10 2.94
N ARG A 86 16.80 16.24 2.82
CA ARG A 86 17.91 16.45 1.88
C ARG A 86 17.44 16.39 0.42
N SER A 87 16.57 15.43 0.09
CA SER A 87 15.95 15.34 -1.25
C SER A 87 15.17 16.62 -1.54
N LEU A 88 14.30 17.04 -0.61
CA LEU A 88 13.50 18.25 -0.70
C LEU A 88 14.36 19.50 -0.92
N ALA A 89 15.47 19.64 -0.18
CA ALA A 89 16.38 20.77 -0.35
C ALA A 89 16.98 20.83 -1.77
N VAL A 90 17.45 19.69 -2.31
CA VAL A 90 17.99 19.61 -3.68
C VAL A 90 16.90 19.89 -4.72
N ARG A 91 15.69 19.38 -4.52
CA ARG A 91 14.56 19.59 -5.44
C ARG A 91 14.10 21.06 -5.45
N LYS A 92 14.11 21.73 -4.29
CA LYS A 92 13.91 23.19 -4.18
C LYS A 92 14.99 23.96 -4.94
N GLU A 93 16.25 23.55 -4.82
CA GLU A 93 17.38 24.19 -5.51
C GLU A 93 17.23 24.14 -7.04
N ILE A 94 16.74 23.03 -7.59
CA ILE A 94 16.57 22.84 -9.04
C ILE A 94 15.17 23.20 -9.56
N GLY A 95 14.25 23.64 -8.70
CA GLY A 95 12.89 24.01 -9.08
C GLY A 95 12.00 22.82 -9.51
N ASP A 96 12.29 21.60 -9.06
CA ASP A 96 11.52 20.39 -9.35
C ASP A 96 10.22 20.36 -8.54
N LYS A 97 9.18 21.07 -9.01
CA LYS A 97 7.89 21.17 -8.30
C LYS A 97 7.23 19.82 -8.03
N TYR A 98 7.25 18.92 -9.02
CA TYR A 98 6.73 17.55 -8.85
C TYR A 98 7.42 16.86 -7.69
N GLY A 99 8.75 16.92 -7.70
CA GLY A 99 9.54 16.29 -6.67
C GLY A 99 9.45 16.94 -5.29
N ILE A 100 9.28 18.26 -5.23
CA ILE A 100 9.04 18.98 -3.99
C ILE A 100 7.75 18.44 -3.35
N ALA A 101 6.66 18.34 -4.13
CA ALA A 101 5.39 17.78 -3.67
C ALA A 101 5.54 16.32 -3.19
N ASP A 102 6.22 15.48 -3.97
CA ASP A 102 6.51 14.08 -3.62
C ASP A 102 7.28 13.96 -2.30
N SER A 103 8.33 14.76 -2.12
CA SER A 103 9.14 14.72 -0.88
C SER A 103 8.35 15.21 0.34
N ILE A 104 7.51 16.23 0.17
CA ILE A 104 6.62 16.74 1.21
C ILE A 104 5.58 15.69 1.58
N ASN A 105 4.95 15.04 0.60
CA ASN A 105 3.99 13.97 0.85
C ASN A 105 4.64 12.81 1.61
N ASN A 106 5.87 12.43 1.25
CA ASN A 106 6.61 11.39 1.95
C ASN A 106 6.96 11.78 3.40
N LEU A 107 7.28 13.06 3.66
CA LEU A 107 7.43 13.57 5.03
C LEU A 107 6.12 13.50 5.81
N GLY A 108 4.98 13.79 5.18
CA GLY A 108 3.65 13.58 5.75
C GLY A 108 3.44 12.13 6.19
N GLY A 109 3.82 11.16 5.35
CA GLY A 109 3.80 9.73 5.66
C GLY A 109 4.62 9.35 6.90
N VAL A 110 5.80 9.96 7.06
CA VAL A 110 6.63 9.74 8.26
C VAL A 110 5.94 10.29 9.51
N MET A 111 5.39 11.51 9.45
CA MET A 111 4.70 12.11 10.60
C MET A 111 3.44 11.31 10.97
N PHE A 112 2.69 10.84 9.97
CA PHE A 112 1.55 9.95 10.17
C PHE A 112 1.94 8.67 10.91
N ALA A 113 3.00 7.99 10.45
CA ALA A 113 3.50 6.78 11.10
C ALA A 113 4.01 7.01 12.53
N GLN A 114 4.44 8.23 12.86
CA GLN A 114 4.86 8.63 14.21
C GLN A 114 3.69 9.10 15.10
N GLY A 115 2.47 9.18 14.57
CA GLY A 115 1.28 9.65 15.30
C GLY A 115 1.09 11.16 15.33
N ASP A 116 1.93 11.94 14.64
CA ASP A 116 1.76 13.40 14.52
C ASP A 116 0.84 13.71 13.33
N HIS A 117 -0.46 13.47 13.54
CA HIS A 117 -1.47 13.59 12.50
C HIS A 117 -1.69 15.05 12.08
N GLU A 118 -1.48 16.02 12.97
CA GLU A 118 -1.59 17.45 12.65
C GLU A 118 -0.49 17.91 11.69
N LEU A 119 0.75 17.49 11.92
CA LEU A 119 1.84 17.82 11.02
C LEU A 119 1.77 17.02 9.72
N ALA A 120 1.32 15.77 9.76
CA ALA A 120 1.07 14.97 8.57
C ALA A 120 0.04 15.63 7.64
N GLU A 121 -1.08 16.11 8.18
CA GLU A 121 -2.11 16.83 7.43
C GLU A 121 -1.53 18.07 6.74
N LYS A 122 -0.76 18.91 7.45
CA LYS A 122 -0.13 20.10 6.85
C LYS A 122 0.77 19.74 5.66
N TYR A 123 1.56 18.68 5.78
CA TYR A 123 2.38 18.21 4.66
C TYR A 123 1.53 17.66 3.50
N TYR A 124 0.46 16.93 3.78
CA TYR A 124 -0.43 16.44 2.72
C TYR A 124 -1.16 17.59 2.02
N GLU A 125 -1.60 18.62 2.73
CA GLU A 125 -2.20 19.83 2.15
C GLU A 125 -1.21 20.64 1.31
N GLU A 126 0.03 20.81 1.79
CA GLU A 126 1.09 21.49 1.04
C GLU A 126 1.42 20.73 -0.25
N SER A 127 1.57 19.40 -0.19
CA SER A 127 1.82 18.57 -1.37
C SER A 127 0.64 18.61 -2.35
N LEU A 128 -0.60 18.56 -1.84
CA LEU A 128 -1.82 18.66 -2.64
C LEU A 128 -1.89 19.99 -3.40
N ALA A 129 -1.55 21.10 -2.73
CA ALA A 129 -1.54 22.42 -3.35
C ALA A 129 -0.55 22.48 -4.53
N ILE A 130 0.65 21.94 -4.36
CA ILE A 130 1.67 21.91 -5.41
C ILE A 130 1.25 20.96 -6.55
N TYR A 131 0.70 19.78 -6.24
CA TYR A 131 0.21 18.85 -7.26
C TYR A 131 -0.94 19.45 -8.07
N LYS A 132 -1.84 20.22 -7.44
CA LYS A 132 -2.87 21.01 -8.14
C LYS A 132 -2.25 22.07 -9.04
N GLU A 133 -1.24 22.79 -8.56
CA GLU A 133 -0.55 23.84 -9.34
C GLU A 133 0.06 23.28 -10.64
N ILE A 134 0.68 22.10 -10.58
CA ILE A 134 1.32 21.47 -11.74
C ILE A 134 0.40 20.52 -12.53
N GLY A 135 -0.88 20.38 -12.13
CA GLY A 135 -1.85 19.51 -12.80
C GLY A 135 -1.57 18.00 -12.68
N ASN A 136 -0.83 17.56 -11.66
CA ASN A 136 -0.50 16.15 -11.49
C ASN A 136 -1.66 15.38 -10.84
N ARG A 137 -2.53 14.77 -11.65
CA ARG A 137 -3.73 14.05 -11.18
C ARG A 137 -3.42 12.88 -10.23
N SER A 138 -2.35 12.13 -10.46
CA SER A 138 -1.96 11.01 -9.60
C SER A 138 -1.55 11.49 -8.19
N GLY A 139 -0.74 12.55 -8.11
CA GLY A 139 -0.33 13.18 -6.87
C GLY A 139 -1.50 13.82 -6.12
N ILE A 140 -2.42 14.47 -6.83
CA ILE A 140 -3.68 14.98 -6.24
C ILE A 140 -4.46 13.85 -5.57
N ALA A 141 -4.69 12.73 -6.27
CA ALA A 141 -5.41 11.59 -5.72
C ALA A 141 -4.70 10.99 -4.50
N MET A 142 -3.37 10.88 -4.56
CA MET A 142 -2.55 10.36 -3.46
C MET A 142 -2.64 11.23 -2.20
N SER A 143 -2.46 12.56 -2.32
CA SER A 143 -2.55 13.45 -1.17
C SER A 143 -3.96 13.47 -0.57
N ILE A 144 -5.00 13.40 -1.41
CA ILE A 144 -6.41 13.29 -0.96
C ILE A 144 -6.65 11.98 -0.21
N LEU A 145 -6.17 10.85 -0.73
CA LEU A 145 -6.26 9.56 -0.05
C LEU A 145 -5.64 9.64 1.36
N ASN A 146 -4.45 10.22 1.46
CA ASN A 146 -3.74 10.39 2.72
C ASN A 146 -4.51 11.30 3.72
N LEU A 147 -5.18 12.35 3.25
CA LEU A 147 -6.08 13.17 4.08
C LEU A 147 -7.32 12.38 4.54
N GLY A 148 -7.78 11.42 3.74
CA GLY A 148 -8.79 10.44 4.15
C GLY A 148 -8.32 9.59 5.33
N HIS A 149 -7.09 9.08 5.29
CA HIS A 149 -6.51 8.34 6.42
C HIS A 149 -6.39 9.20 7.69
N ILE A 150 -6.00 10.47 7.57
CA ILE A 150 -6.02 11.43 8.71
C ILE A 150 -7.42 11.55 9.31
N SER A 151 -8.45 11.61 8.45
CA SER A 151 -9.84 11.72 8.89
C SER A 151 -10.30 10.45 9.62
N CYS A 152 -9.91 9.26 9.14
CA CYS A 152 -10.13 7.99 9.85
C CYS A 152 -9.50 7.99 11.24
N GLU A 153 -8.24 8.43 11.37
CA GLU A 153 -7.56 8.48 12.68
C GLU A 153 -8.23 9.45 13.67
N ARG A 154 -8.94 10.46 13.16
CA ARG A 154 -9.75 11.38 13.98
C ARG A 154 -11.16 10.86 14.27
N GLY A 155 -11.54 9.72 13.69
CA GLY A 155 -12.89 9.16 13.77
C GLY A 155 -13.93 9.89 12.92
N ASP A 156 -13.52 10.78 12.02
CA ASP A 156 -14.41 11.45 11.06
C ASP A 156 -14.53 10.61 9.79
N TYR A 157 -15.25 9.50 9.91
CA TYR A 157 -15.45 8.54 8.81
C TYR A 157 -16.26 9.13 7.65
N GLY A 158 -17.15 10.09 7.92
CA GLY A 158 -17.92 10.79 6.89
C GLY A 158 -17.04 11.67 6.01
N GLN A 159 -16.07 12.38 6.60
CA GLN A 159 -15.08 13.12 5.83
C GLN A 159 -14.07 12.20 5.14
N ALA A 160 -13.65 11.12 5.79
CA ALA A 160 -12.76 10.11 5.20
C ALA A 160 -13.37 9.53 3.91
N ARG A 161 -14.65 9.13 3.95
CA ARG A 161 -15.41 8.65 2.80
C ARG A 161 -15.35 9.62 1.62
N LYS A 162 -15.62 10.92 1.85
CA LYS A 162 -15.57 11.94 0.79
C LYS A 162 -14.19 12.02 0.15
N TYR A 163 -13.13 12.00 0.95
CA TYR A 163 -11.77 12.01 0.43
C TYR A 163 -11.46 10.74 -0.39
N PHE A 164 -11.81 9.56 0.11
CA PHE A 164 -11.59 8.32 -0.63
C PHE A 164 -12.40 8.25 -1.93
N GLU A 165 -13.65 8.73 -1.94
CA GLU A 165 -14.48 8.83 -3.15
C GLU A 165 -13.91 9.81 -4.17
N GLU A 166 -13.40 10.97 -3.73
CA GLU A 166 -12.73 11.93 -4.59
C GLU A 166 -11.46 11.33 -5.20
N SER A 167 -10.59 10.72 -4.38
CA SER A 167 -9.39 10.00 -4.86
C SER A 167 -9.77 8.88 -5.86
N LEU A 168 -10.79 8.07 -5.55
CA LEU A 168 -11.26 6.99 -6.41
C LEU A 168 -11.71 7.53 -7.78
N SER A 169 -12.47 8.63 -7.81
CA SER A 169 -12.90 9.27 -9.06
C SER A 169 -11.70 9.66 -9.92
N ILE A 170 -10.72 10.34 -9.33
CA ILE A 170 -9.51 10.79 -10.05
C ILE A 170 -8.73 9.58 -10.58
N ARG A 171 -8.59 8.52 -9.78
CA ARG A 171 -7.84 7.32 -10.18
C ARG A 171 -8.54 6.54 -11.29
N ARG A 172 -9.87 6.50 -11.29
CA ARG A 172 -10.67 5.98 -12.42
C ARG A 172 -10.44 6.79 -13.70
N GLU A 173 -10.43 8.12 -13.61
CA GLU A 173 -10.19 8.98 -14.77
C GLU A 173 -8.81 8.75 -15.42
N ILE A 174 -7.77 8.53 -14.61
CA ILE A 174 -6.40 8.28 -15.12
C ILE A 174 -6.09 6.80 -15.37
N GLY A 175 -7.03 5.89 -15.10
CA GLY A 175 -6.85 4.45 -15.28
C GLY A 175 -5.87 3.79 -14.30
N ASP A 176 -5.64 4.37 -13.13
CA ASP A 176 -4.73 3.84 -12.11
C ASP A 176 -5.38 2.68 -11.33
N LYS A 177 -5.31 1.47 -11.90
CA LYS A 177 -5.89 0.26 -11.32
C LYS A 177 -5.43 -0.02 -9.90
N LYS A 178 -4.14 0.15 -9.62
CA LYS A 178 -3.59 -0.13 -8.29
C LYS A 178 -4.22 0.81 -7.26
N GLY A 179 -4.23 2.11 -7.54
CA GLY A 179 -4.79 3.06 -6.61
C GLY A 179 -6.33 3.03 -6.54
N ILE A 180 -7.02 2.57 -7.59
CA ILE A 180 -8.46 2.26 -7.53
C ILE A 180 -8.72 1.18 -6.47
N ALA A 181 -7.93 0.09 -6.49
CA ALA A 181 -8.05 -0.97 -5.50
C ALA A 181 -7.75 -0.47 -4.07
N GLU A 182 -6.71 0.37 -3.90
CA GLU A 182 -6.40 1.02 -2.61
C GLU A 182 -7.60 1.84 -2.08
N CYS A 183 -8.23 2.67 -2.92
CA CYS A 183 -9.39 3.47 -2.50
C CYS A 183 -10.61 2.60 -2.12
N MET A 184 -10.85 1.51 -2.85
CA MET A 184 -11.97 0.59 -2.55
C MET A 184 -11.84 -0.08 -1.19
N ILE A 185 -10.60 -0.37 -0.80
CA ILE A 185 -10.28 -1.01 0.46
C ILE A 185 -10.54 -0.06 1.61
N ASP A 186 -10.07 1.18 1.48
CA ASP A 186 -10.34 2.23 2.46
C ASP A 186 -11.84 2.56 2.58
N LEU A 187 -12.56 2.60 1.45
CA LEU A 187 -14.03 2.74 1.45
C LEU A 187 -14.73 1.54 2.06
N GLY A 188 -14.23 0.33 1.82
CA GLY A 188 -14.70 -0.90 2.45
C GLY A 188 -14.53 -0.84 3.97
N TYR A 189 -13.36 -0.42 4.46
CA TYR A 189 -13.11 -0.21 5.89
C TYR A 189 -14.09 0.80 6.51
N VAL A 190 -14.26 1.97 5.88
CA VAL A 190 -15.22 2.98 6.35
C VAL A 190 -16.65 2.41 6.38
N SER A 191 -17.03 1.64 5.35
CA SER A 191 -18.36 1.03 5.27
C SER A 191 -18.56 -0.05 6.35
N VAL A 192 -17.52 -0.80 6.74
CA VAL A 192 -17.59 -1.73 7.89
C VAL A 192 -17.88 -0.96 9.19
N VAL A 193 -17.19 0.16 9.41
CA VAL A 193 -17.37 0.97 10.63
C VAL A 193 -18.79 1.56 10.69
N GLU A 194 -19.34 1.97 9.56
CA GLU A 194 -20.70 2.51 9.46
C GLU A 194 -21.80 1.42 9.47
N GLY A 195 -21.43 0.14 9.36
CA GLY A 195 -22.37 -0.98 9.27
C GLY A 195 -23.05 -1.15 7.92
N ASP A 196 -22.51 -0.54 6.86
CA ASP A 196 -23.02 -0.61 5.48
C ASP A 196 -22.40 -1.79 4.73
N TYR A 197 -22.82 -3.00 5.09
CA TYR A 197 -22.27 -4.24 4.54
C TYR A 197 -22.55 -4.45 3.04
N GLU A 198 -23.56 -3.77 2.48
CA GLU A 198 -23.82 -3.77 1.03
C GLU A 198 -22.66 -3.09 0.28
N HIS A 199 -22.23 -1.92 0.74
CA HIS A 199 -21.07 -1.23 0.17
C HIS A 199 -19.75 -1.96 0.46
N VAL A 200 -19.58 -2.57 1.64
CA VAL A 200 -18.40 -3.42 1.93
C VAL A 200 -18.27 -4.53 0.88
N LYS A 201 -19.36 -5.24 0.60
CA LYS A 201 -19.37 -6.32 -0.41
C LYS A 201 -19.01 -5.77 -1.79
N LYS A 202 -19.70 -4.72 -2.25
CA LYS A 202 -19.47 -4.10 -3.55
C LYS A 202 -18.01 -3.65 -3.75
N TYR A 203 -17.46 -2.91 -2.80
CA TYR A 203 -16.09 -2.42 -2.90
C TYR A 203 -15.07 -3.56 -2.85
N SER A 204 -15.32 -4.58 -2.03
CA SER A 204 -14.41 -5.73 -1.89
C SER A 204 -14.43 -6.64 -3.12
N GLU A 205 -15.57 -6.82 -3.77
CA GLU A 205 -15.67 -7.57 -5.04
C GLU A 205 -14.95 -6.84 -6.19
N GLU A 206 -15.12 -5.51 -6.31
CA GLU A 206 -14.44 -4.71 -7.32
C GLU A 206 -12.91 -4.66 -7.08
N CYS A 207 -12.49 -4.50 -5.81
CA CYS A 207 -11.12 -4.63 -5.33
C CYS A 207 -10.49 -5.96 -5.75
N LEU A 208 -11.21 -7.05 -5.48
CA LEU A 208 -10.76 -8.41 -5.72
C LEU A 208 -10.55 -8.66 -7.22
N ALA A 209 -11.49 -8.23 -8.06
CA ALA A 209 -11.37 -8.36 -9.51
C ALA A 209 -10.12 -7.64 -10.05
N ILE A 210 -9.86 -6.41 -9.60
CA ILE A 210 -8.68 -5.64 -10.00
C ILE A 210 -7.39 -6.31 -9.53
N ARG A 211 -7.34 -6.79 -8.29
CA ARG A 211 -6.14 -7.43 -7.74
C ARG A 211 -5.83 -8.77 -8.39
N ILE A 212 -6.84 -9.53 -8.80
CA ILE A 212 -6.68 -10.73 -9.64
C ILE A 212 -6.02 -10.35 -10.98
N GLU A 213 -6.51 -9.29 -11.63
CA GLU A 213 -5.92 -8.82 -12.89
C GLU A 213 -4.45 -8.39 -12.72
N LEU A 214 -4.13 -7.74 -11.60
CA LEU A 214 -2.77 -7.30 -11.28
C LEU A 214 -1.84 -8.44 -10.80
N GLY A 215 -2.39 -9.63 -10.53
CA GLY A 215 -1.64 -10.72 -9.91
C GLY A 215 -1.20 -10.44 -8.47
N ASP A 216 -1.87 -9.51 -7.78
CA ASP A 216 -1.54 -9.09 -6.41
C ASP A 216 -2.07 -10.10 -5.39
N LYS A 217 -1.37 -11.22 -5.25
CA LYS A 217 -1.73 -12.29 -4.32
C LYS A 217 -1.80 -11.82 -2.86
N LYS A 218 -0.91 -10.89 -2.47
CA LYS A 218 -0.91 -10.32 -1.12
C LYS A 218 -2.21 -9.58 -0.87
N GLY A 219 -2.54 -8.68 -1.78
CA GLY A 219 -3.73 -7.88 -1.64
C GLY A 219 -5.05 -8.68 -1.73
N ILE A 220 -5.08 -9.76 -2.52
CA ILE A 220 -6.23 -10.66 -2.55
C ILE A 220 -6.46 -11.28 -1.16
N ALA A 221 -5.41 -11.85 -0.56
CA ALA A 221 -5.49 -12.61 0.69
C ALA A 221 -5.55 -11.74 1.97
N SER A 222 -5.32 -10.42 1.87
CA SER A 222 -5.41 -9.49 2.99
C SER A 222 -6.79 -8.82 3.08
N GLU A 223 -6.95 -7.73 2.34
CA GLU A 223 -7.98 -6.75 2.59
C GLU A 223 -9.32 -7.16 1.98
N CYS A 224 -9.34 -7.53 0.69
CA CYS A 224 -10.61 -7.83 0.02
C CYS A 224 -11.28 -9.08 0.66
N MET A 225 -10.52 -10.14 0.95
CA MET A 225 -11.10 -11.37 1.53
C MET A 225 -11.48 -11.24 3.01
N VAL A 226 -10.75 -10.47 3.83
CA VAL A 226 -11.18 -10.20 5.21
C VAL A 226 -12.50 -9.44 5.23
N ASN A 227 -12.64 -8.41 4.40
CA ASN A 227 -13.91 -7.67 4.27
C ASN A 227 -15.06 -8.58 3.84
N LEU A 228 -14.84 -9.47 2.87
CA LEU A 228 -15.86 -10.46 2.46
C LEU A 228 -16.18 -11.47 3.58
N GLY A 229 -15.20 -11.88 4.37
CA GLY A 229 -15.41 -12.71 5.57
C GLY A 229 -16.26 -12.01 6.63
N VAL A 230 -16.07 -10.69 6.81
CA VAL A 230 -16.89 -9.85 7.68
C VAL A 230 -18.33 -9.74 7.16
N VAL A 231 -18.51 -9.60 5.84
CA VAL A 231 -19.84 -9.60 5.21
C VAL A 231 -20.55 -10.93 5.46
N LEU A 232 -19.89 -12.07 5.22
CA LEU A 232 -20.47 -13.39 5.48
C LEU A 232 -20.85 -13.58 6.95
N ALA A 233 -20.01 -13.11 7.88
CA ALA A 233 -20.30 -13.16 9.31
C ALA A 233 -21.55 -12.34 9.67
N ASN A 234 -21.75 -11.19 9.03
CA ASN A 234 -22.93 -10.35 9.24
C ASN A 234 -24.20 -10.96 8.64
N GLN A 235 -24.09 -11.65 7.50
CA GLN A 235 -25.20 -12.34 6.84
C GLN A 235 -25.67 -13.60 7.58
N GLY A 236 -24.95 -14.04 8.62
CA GLY A 236 -25.27 -15.24 9.40
C GLY A 236 -24.64 -16.52 8.85
N ASP A 237 -23.82 -16.43 7.81
CA ASP A 237 -23.07 -17.55 7.25
C ASP A 237 -21.78 -17.81 8.04
N SER A 238 -21.91 -18.00 9.36
CA SER A 238 -20.80 -18.13 10.30
C SER A 238 -19.81 -19.22 9.89
N LYS A 239 -20.32 -20.29 9.25
CA LYS A 239 -19.53 -21.43 8.75
C LYS A 239 -18.63 -21.04 7.57
N LEU A 240 -19.15 -20.26 6.63
CA LEU A 240 -18.39 -19.77 5.48
C LEU A 240 -17.41 -18.68 5.90
N ALA A 241 -17.83 -17.80 6.80
CA ALA A 241 -16.95 -16.76 7.35
C ALA A 241 -15.71 -17.34 8.04
N VAL A 242 -15.87 -18.34 8.92
CA VAL A 242 -14.73 -19.01 9.59
C VAL A 242 -13.79 -19.66 8.57
N LYS A 243 -14.33 -20.35 7.56
CA LYS A 243 -13.51 -20.95 6.49
C LYS A 243 -12.70 -19.89 5.75
N LEU A 244 -13.35 -18.81 5.33
CA LEU A 244 -12.72 -17.76 4.54
C LEU A 244 -11.62 -17.05 5.34
N LEU A 245 -11.90 -16.64 6.57
CA LEU A 245 -10.93 -15.96 7.43
C LEU A 245 -9.71 -16.86 7.76
N SER A 246 -9.94 -18.15 7.98
CA SER A 246 -8.86 -19.13 8.22
C SER A 246 -8.01 -19.38 6.97
N ALA A 247 -8.63 -19.38 5.79
CA ALA A 247 -7.92 -19.46 4.52
C ALA A 247 -7.04 -18.22 4.30
N CYS A 248 -7.57 -17.01 4.56
CA CYS A 248 -6.80 -15.76 4.46
C CYS A 248 -5.52 -15.82 5.28
N GLU A 249 -5.63 -16.23 6.55
CA GLU A 249 -4.50 -16.36 7.46
C GLU A 249 -3.46 -17.35 6.94
N LYS A 250 -3.91 -18.54 6.49
CA LYS A 250 -2.98 -19.55 5.98
C LYS A 250 -2.28 -19.11 4.70
N ILE A 251 -3.01 -18.47 3.80
CA ILE A 251 -2.46 -17.95 2.54
C ILE A 251 -1.44 -16.86 2.84
N GLN A 252 -1.73 -15.92 3.75
CA GLN A 252 -0.78 -14.88 4.15
C GLN A 252 0.52 -15.44 4.71
N GLU A 253 0.45 -16.44 5.59
CA GLU A 253 1.64 -17.15 6.08
C GLU A 253 2.46 -17.73 4.93
N SER A 254 1.79 -18.38 3.96
CA SER A 254 2.45 -19.04 2.83
C SER A 254 3.18 -18.08 1.90
N ILE A 255 2.69 -16.85 1.77
CA ILE A 255 3.30 -15.79 0.95
C ILE A 255 4.25 -14.89 1.75
N GLY A 256 4.47 -15.16 3.03
CA GLY A 256 5.34 -14.36 3.90
C GLY A 256 4.82 -12.94 4.15
N SER A 257 3.50 -12.75 4.12
CA SER A 257 2.86 -11.46 4.38
C SER A 257 2.25 -11.42 5.78
N VAL A 258 2.08 -10.20 6.29
CA VAL A 258 1.34 -9.93 7.53
C VAL A 258 0.15 -9.01 7.24
N PHE A 259 -0.91 -9.15 8.03
CA PHE A 259 -2.05 -8.25 7.97
C PHE A 259 -1.64 -6.87 8.48
N GLU A 260 -2.18 -5.83 7.83
CA GLU A 260 -2.14 -4.50 8.41
C GLU A 260 -2.94 -4.46 9.70
N LYS A 261 -2.54 -3.58 10.63
CA LYS A 261 -3.06 -3.52 12.00
C LYS A 261 -4.60 -3.45 12.06
N ASN A 262 -5.21 -2.67 11.18
CA ASN A 262 -6.66 -2.47 11.16
C ASN A 262 -7.41 -3.73 10.68
N TYR A 263 -6.90 -4.40 9.65
CA TYR A 263 -7.49 -5.63 9.13
C TYR A 263 -7.25 -6.83 10.05
N LEU A 264 -6.09 -6.88 10.72
CA LEU A 264 -5.85 -7.88 11.77
C LEU A 264 -6.86 -7.74 12.90
N LYS A 265 -7.04 -6.51 13.40
CA LYS A 265 -8.04 -6.22 14.44
C LYS A 265 -9.45 -6.61 14.00
N MET A 266 -9.85 -6.23 12.78
CA MET A 266 -11.16 -6.57 12.22
C MET A 266 -11.35 -8.09 12.09
N LYS A 267 -10.34 -8.82 11.61
CA LYS A 267 -10.32 -10.28 11.51
C LYS A 267 -10.51 -10.91 12.90
N ASP A 268 -9.74 -10.47 13.88
CA ASP A 268 -9.73 -11.04 15.23
C ASP A 268 -11.06 -10.78 15.96
N GLU A 269 -11.59 -9.56 15.87
CA GLU A 269 -12.90 -9.21 16.43
C GLU A 269 -14.04 -10.04 15.80
N THR A 270 -13.98 -10.24 14.48
CA THR A 270 -14.97 -11.05 13.75
C THR A 270 -14.86 -12.52 14.12
N THR A 271 -13.63 -13.04 14.20
CA THR A 271 -13.36 -14.43 14.58
C THR A 271 -13.81 -14.72 16.01
N ALA A 272 -13.62 -13.78 16.94
CA ALA A 272 -14.09 -13.90 18.31
C ALA A 272 -15.63 -14.02 18.38
N LYS A 273 -16.36 -13.16 17.65
CA LYS A 273 -17.83 -13.24 17.56
C LYS A 273 -18.30 -14.56 16.96
N LEU A 274 -17.63 -15.05 15.91
CA LEU A 274 -17.97 -16.33 15.27
C LEU A 274 -17.77 -17.52 16.22
N ARG A 275 -16.77 -17.45 17.13
CA ARG A 275 -16.52 -18.48 18.14
C ARG A 275 -17.63 -18.57 19.20
N GLU A 276 -18.36 -17.48 19.44
CA GLU A 276 -19.52 -17.49 20.34
C GLU A 276 -20.77 -18.08 19.66
N GLN A 277 -20.83 -18.06 18.32
CA GLN A 277 -21.97 -18.53 17.54
C GLN A 277 -21.92 -20.02 17.18
N LEU A 278 -20.73 -20.62 17.19
CA LEU A 278 -20.49 -22.01 16.79
C LEU A 278 -20.04 -22.85 17.99
N SER A 279 -20.34 -24.14 17.97
CA SER A 279 -19.70 -25.07 18.90
C SER A 279 -18.19 -25.12 18.66
N GLU A 280 -17.40 -25.43 19.69
CA GLU A 280 -15.94 -25.52 19.57
C GLU A 280 -15.51 -26.57 18.52
N GLU A 281 -16.25 -27.67 18.40
CA GLU A 281 -16.00 -28.71 17.40
C GLU A 281 -16.28 -28.20 15.97
N GLU A 282 -17.42 -27.51 15.75
CA GLU A 282 -17.74 -26.93 14.44
C GLU A 282 -16.74 -25.84 14.04
N PHE A 283 -16.39 -24.95 14.98
CA PHE A 283 -15.42 -23.89 14.74
C PHE A 283 -14.07 -24.47 14.32
N ASN A 284 -13.53 -25.43 15.08
CA ASN A 284 -12.26 -26.08 14.78
C ASN A 284 -12.30 -26.82 13.44
N LYS A 285 -13.40 -27.53 13.15
CA LYS A 285 -13.59 -28.20 11.87
C LYS A 285 -13.52 -27.23 10.69
N TYR A 286 -14.25 -26.11 10.75
CA TYR A 286 -14.29 -25.13 9.66
C TYR A 286 -12.99 -24.34 9.52
N CYS A 287 -12.27 -24.10 10.62
CA CYS A 287 -10.91 -23.58 10.58
C CYS A 287 -9.97 -24.50 9.80
N GLU A 288 -9.97 -25.81 10.10
CA GLU A 288 -9.13 -26.79 9.42
C GLU A 288 -9.52 -27.02 7.96
N GLU A 289 -10.81 -26.90 7.62
CA GLU A 289 -11.27 -26.89 6.23
C GLU A 289 -10.78 -25.64 5.49
N GLY A 290 -10.87 -24.45 6.12
CA GLY A 290 -10.41 -23.19 5.52
C GLY A 290 -8.90 -23.16 5.26
N LYS A 291 -8.09 -23.63 6.20
CA LYS A 291 -6.62 -23.70 6.06
C LYS A 291 -6.14 -24.59 4.91
N LYS A 292 -6.99 -25.46 4.37
CA LYS A 292 -6.64 -26.32 3.22
C LYS A 292 -6.90 -25.67 1.87
N LEU A 293 -7.64 -24.56 1.85
CA LEU A 293 -8.02 -23.90 0.60
C LEU A 293 -6.80 -23.27 -0.08
N THR A 294 -6.72 -23.41 -1.40
CA THR A 294 -5.81 -22.59 -2.20
C THR A 294 -6.32 -21.15 -2.30
N LEU A 295 -5.49 -20.25 -2.83
CA LEU A 295 -5.90 -18.87 -3.11
C LEU A 295 -7.13 -18.84 -4.03
N GLU A 296 -7.13 -19.66 -5.08
CA GLU A 296 -8.21 -19.74 -6.06
C GLU A 296 -9.50 -20.26 -5.43
N GLU A 297 -9.43 -21.34 -4.64
CA GLU A 297 -10.61 -21.90 -3.95
C GLU A 297 -11.17 -20.91 -2.91
N ALA A 298 -10.31 -20.15 -2.23
CA ALA A 298 -10.74 -19.16 -1.27
C ALA A 298 -11.36 -17.91 -1.94
N VAL A 299 -10.87 -17.53 -3.12
CA VAL A 299 -11.49 -16.49 -3.97
C VAL A 299 -12.87 -16.94 -4.45
N GLU A 300 -12.99 -18.18 -4.94
CA GLU A 300 -14.29 -18.74 -5.33
C GLU A 300 -15.28 -18.78 -4.16
N LEU A 301 -14.81 -19.16 -2.98
CA LEU A 301 -15.62 -19.14 -1.75
C LEU A 301 -16.12 -17.73 -1.43
N ALA A 302 -15.25 -16.72 -1.53
CA ALA A 302 -15.57 -15.33 -1.24
C ALA A 302 -16.56 -14.72 -2.25
N LEU A 303 -16.55 -15.22 -3.48
CA LEU A 303 -17.41 -14.77 -4.58
C LEU A 303 -18.69 -15.60 -4.77
N LYS A 304 -18.92 -16.62 -3.93
CA LYS A 304 -20.16 -17.40 -4.03
C LYS A 304 -21.35 -16.46 -3.89
N LYS A 305 -22.06 -16.29 -5.00
CA LYS A 305 -23.39 -15.70 -5.02
C LYS A 305 -24.31 -16.64 -4.27
N ASP A 306 -25.25 -16.08 -3.52
CA ASP A 306 -26.36 -16.84 -2.94
C ASP A 306 -27.04 -17.64 -4.05
N ASP A 307 -26.74 -18.94 -4.16
CA ASP A 307 -27.46 -19.89 -5.01
C ASP A 307 -28.81 -20.30 -4.38
N ASN A 308 -29.35 -19.47 -3.48
CA ASN A 308 -30.66 -19.64 -2.86
C ASN A 308 -31.49 -18.37 -3.05
N ALA A 309 -32.02 -18.19 -4.27
CA ALA A 309 -33.20 -17.36 -4.54
C ALA A 309 -34.29 -18.24 -5.16
#